data_AF-A0A429F3J0-F1
#
_entry.id   AF-A0A429F3J0-F1
#
_cell.length_a   1.000
_cell.length_b   1.000
_cell.length_c   1.000
_cell.angle_alpha   90.00
_cell.angle_beta   90.00
_cell.angle_gamma   90.00
#
_symmetry.space_group_name_H-M   'P 1'
#
loop_
_entity.id
_entity.type
_entity.pdbx_description
1 polymer ?
#
loop_
_entity_poly.entity_id
_entity_poly.type
_entity_poly.pdbx_seq_one_letter_code
_entity_poly.pdbx_strand_id
1 'polypeptide(L)'
;MQPPAEARPAFHRLSWRDFDALARLDGDEDMARRLRRAERSRRKLLIHALLTEATKTPGHSGPLPPLDSAWELLARAEARAPRAVNRMLTNPYTGSWAGYTTRLLRNGIDGVGPLWMHLGHAHAIAAAAAIRAELDFETAIPAWHGNAMLPSLGMARFPGTAAFSSAIVRGENGRYFVSNAETTIRLPSAPDTDAPGWWGIRRVRSRVGAHRFTLWLDDLDPYRGLYEPVPPERLPGKELADWQRLIDEACRLIAAHLPGLARIMPVGLASLVPKPQVLFRNPSASTGEAFGSAVVGLPADGASLAESLIHEFQHIVLGGLLHLVELYEPDPGERIYVTWRDDPRPVSGALQGVYAFFGVTAFWRALGRAGQSPRRSAFEFAFWREQTWRTLRVLRGDPTLTDAGRRFLDDIAERLGPWQDEPVAAEAGALAAAAGRDHLAGWRVRHLRPDPSVVTELAAAWLSGRPRPPITPESPDLPPTPVPDGAWSHARTDLIRLAVSGTPLSHDGRPPTVPGATAADLAYTAGDFLEAVQGYRRELAVAPDRPNSLVGLGLALAARGPHPAARALLHCPELVRAVHRSLRAVPRPPTVEQLAAWIGQLVPG
;
A
#
# COMPACT_ATOMS: atom_id res chain seq x y z
N MET A 1 -9.58 4.35 -57.52
CA MET A 1 -8.81 4.67 -56.30
C MET A 1 -9.64 4.18 -55.12
N GLN A 2 -9.27 3.06 -54.49
CA GLN A 2 -9.99 2.58 -53.31
C GLN A 2 -9.81 3.61 -52.16
N PRO A 3 -10.86 3.94 -51.41
CA PRO A 3 -10.71 4.76 -50.22
C PRO A 3 -9.76 4.05 -49.23
N PRO A 4 -8.89 4.79 -48.52
CA PRO A 4 -8.05 4.18 -47.51
C PRO A 4 -8.96 3.50 -46.49
N ALA A 5 -8.70 2.21 -46.23
CA ALA A 5 -9.39 1.47 -45.19
C ALA A 5 -9.32 2.27 -43.89
N GLU A 6 -10.48 2.65 -43.33
CA GLU A 6 -10.56 3.30 -42.03
C GLU A 6 -9.76 2.46 -41.04
N ALA A 7 -8.68 3.04 -40.51
CA ALA A 7 -7.88 2.41 -39.49
C ALA A 7 -8.77 2.28 -38.24
N ARG A 8 -9.36 1.09 -38.04
CA ARG A 8 -10.10 0.78 -36.82
C ARG A 8 -9.21 1.14 -35.62
N PRO A 9 -9.71 1.93 -34.66
CA PRO A 9 -8.90 2.32 -33.51
C PRO A 9 -8.35 1.08 -32.82
N ALA A 10 -7.02 0.99 -32.73
CA ALA A 10 -6.34 -0.11 -32.07
C ALA A 10 -6.48 0.06 -30.55
N PHE A 11 -7.49 -0.59 -29.97
CA PHE A 11 -7.65 -0.63 -28.52
C PHE A 11 -6.60 -1.54 -27.88
N HIS A 12 -6.09 -1.13 -26.72
CA HIS A 12 -5.26 -2.02 -25.89
C HIS A 12 -6.14 -3.18 -25.41
N ARG A 13 -5.63 -4.40 -25.58
CA ARG A 13 -6.30 -5.64 -25.14
C ARG A 13 -5.28 -6.56 -24.49
N LEU A 14 -5.73 -7.32 -23.51
CA LEU A 14 -4.99 -8.42 -22.92
C LEU A 14 -5.58 -9.73 -23.40
N SER A 15 -4.73 -10.69 -23.78
CA SER A 15 -5.22 -12.04 -24.10
C SER A 15 -5.62 -12.77 -22.82
N TRP A 16 -6.57 -13.70 -22.87
CA TRP A 16 -6.90 -14.53 -21.70
C TRP A 16 -5.69 -15.30 -21.19
N ARG A 17 -4.78 -15.74 -22.07
CA ARG A 17 -3.53 -16.37 -21.66
C ARG A 17 -2.66 -15.45 -20.79
N ASP A 18 -2.50 -14.19 -21.20
CA ASP A 18 -1.71 -13.22 -20.44
C ASP A 18 -2.43 -12.83 -19.13
N PHE A 19 -3.76 -12.71 -19.18
CA PHE A 19 -4.61 -12.45 -18.01
C PHE A 19 -4.40 -13.52 -16.93
N ASP A 20 -4.53 -14.78 -17.30
CA ASP A 20 -4.38 -15.90 -16.37
C ASP A 20 -2.93 -16.02 -15.86
N ALA A 21 -1.95 -15.73 -16.72
CA ALA A 21 -0.54 -15.74 -16.33
C ALA A 21 -0.25 -14.67 -15.27
N LEU A 22 -0.83 -13.47 -15.39
CA LEU A 22 -0.73 -12.45 -14.34
C LEU A 22 -1.42 -12.93 -13.06
N ALA A 23 -2.64 -13.46 -13.14
CA ALA A 23 -3.38 -13.99 -11.99
C ALA A 23 -2.59 -15.05 -11.21
N ARG A 24 -1.81 -15.88 -11.92
CA ARG A 24 -0.96 -16.95 -11.34
C ARG A 24 0.44 -16.51 -10.92
N LEU A 25 0.79 -15.23 -11.01
CA LEU A 25 2.14 -14.67 -10.80
C LEU A 25 3.20 -15.18 -11.79
N ASP A 26 2.77 -15.71 -12.94
CA ASP A 26 3.61 -16.25 -14.01
C ASP A 26 3.85 -15.23 -15.15
N GLY A 27 3.67 -13.94 -14.86
CA GLY A 27 3.83 -12.85 -15.83
C GLY A 27 5.25 -12.74 -16.39
N ASP A 28 5.35 -12.31 -17.65
CA ASP A 28 6.63 -12.05 -18.33
C ASP A 28 6.87 -10.56 -18.61
N GLU A 29 8.05 -10.24 -19.14
CA GLU A 29 8.42 -8.87 -19.49
C GLU A 29 7.50 -8.25 -20.55
N ASP A 30 7.02 -9.04 -21.51
CA ASP A 30 6.19 -8.55 -22.59
C ASP A 30 4.80 -8.15 -22.09
N MET A 31 4.26 -8.89 -21.12
CA MET A 31 3.03 -8.53 -20.41
C MET A 31 3.20 -7.20 -19.66
N ALA A 32 4.26 -7.00 -18.90
CA ALA A 32 4.52 -5.70 -18.25
C ALA A 32 4.72 -4.56 -19.26
N ARG A 33 5.37 -4.83 -20.40
CA ARG A 33 5.48 -3.86 -21.51
C ARG A 33 4.11 -3.53 -22.11
N ARG A 34 3.17 -4.49 -22.21
CA ARG A 34 1.79 -4.24 -22.67
C ARG A 34 1.06 -3.30 -21.71
N LEU A 35 1.08 -3.59 -20.41
CA LEU A 35 0.49 -2.72 -19.38
C LEU A 35 1.06 -1.30 -19.48
N ARG A 36 2.39 -1.16 -19.59
CA ARG A 36 3.03 0.15 -19.77
C ARG A 36 2.62 0.89 -21.04
N ARG A 37 2.36 0.17 -22.14
CA ARG A 37 1.85 0.79 -23.38
C ARG A 37 0.43 1.30 -23.20
N ALA A 38 -0.42 0.56 -22.48
CA ALA A 38 -1.77 0.99 -22.14
C ALA A 38 -1.73 2.25 -21.28
N GLU A 39 -0.92 2.25 -20.20
CA GLU A 39 -0.74 3.41 -19.32
C GLU A 39 -0.23 4.64 -20.06
N ARG A 40 0.73 4.46 -20.97
CA ARG A 40 1.25 5.54 -21.81
C ARG A 40 0.13 6.17 -22.64
N SER A 41 -0.68 5.35 -23.31
CA SER A 41 -1.80 5.85 -24.14
C SER A 41 -2.86 6.53 -23.27
N ARG A 42 -3.22 5.94 -22.13
CA ARG A 42 -4.14 6.52 -21.15
C ARG A 42 -3.67 7.90 -20.67
N ARG A 43 -2.40 8.02 -20.29
CA ARG A 43 -1.81 9.30 -19.85
C ARG A 43 -1.77 10.33 -20.97
N LYS A 44 -1.44 9.95 -22.21
CA LYS A 44 -1.50 10.88 -23.36
C LYS A 44 -2.90 11.46 -23.54
N LEU A 45 -3.93 10.63 -23.45
CA LEU A 45 -5.33 11.06 -23.55
C LEU A 45 -5.75 11.93 -22.36
N LEU A 46 -5.32 11.57 -21.14
CA LEU A 46 -5.63 12.32 -19.92
C LEU A 46 -5.02 13.73 -19.95
N ILE A 47 -3.75 13.85 -20.37
CA ILE A 47 -3.08 15.15 -20.53
C ILE A 47 -3.79 15.98 -21.59
N HIS A 48 -4.07 15.39 -22.76
CA HIS A 48 -4.80 16.09 -23.82
C HIS A 48 -6.14 16.62 -23.32
N ALA A 49 -6.96 15.75 -22.70
CA ALA A 49 -8.26 16.14 -22.14
C ALA A 49 -8.11 17.25 -21.08
N LEU A 50 -7.16 17.13 -20.16
CA LEU A 50 -6.91 18.14 -19.14
C LEU A 50 -6.57 19.50 -19.75
N LEU A 51 -5.65 19.54 -20.71
CA LEU A 51 -5.22 20.79 -21.34
C LEU A 51 -6.35 21.40 -22.19
N THR A 52 -7.07 20.58 -22.97
CA THR A 52 -8.24 21.04 -23.75
C THR A 52 -9.35 21.61 -22.87
N GLU A 53 -9.64 21.00 -21.72
CA GLU A 53 -10.63 21.55 -20.79
C GLU A 53 -10.12 22.84 -20.13
N ALA A 54 -8.84 22.89 -19.74
CA ALA A 54 -8.27 24.04 -19.08
C ALA A 54 -8.22 25.30 -19.96
N THR A 55 -8.04 25.17 -21.28
CA THR A 55 -7.98 26.29 -22.23
C THR A 55 -9.34 26.94 -22.50
N LYS A 56 -10.45 26.31 -22.12
CA LYS A 56 -11.80 26.87 -22.29
C LYS A 56 -12.06 28.09 -21.39
N THR A 57 -11.32 28.23 -20.29
CA THR A 57 -11.51 29.33 -19.35
C THR A 57 -10.28 30.26 -19.37
N PRO A 58 -10.44 31.51 -19.85
CA PRO A 58 -9.38 32.51 -19.78
C PRO A 58 -8.94 32.77 -18.33
N GLY A 59 -7.63 32.91 -18.11
CA GLY A 59 -7.05 33.25 -16.79
C GLY A 59 -6.46 32.07 -16.01
N HIS A 60 -6.72 30.82 -16.40
CA HIS A 60 -6.14 29.63 -15.76
C HIS A 60 -4.61 29.51 -15.89
N SER A 61 -3.99 30.21 -16.85
CA SER A 61 -2.53 30.21 -17.03
C SER A 61 -1.78 31.05 -15.99
N GLY A 62 -2.46 31.95 -15.26
CA GLY A 62 -1.80 32.85 -14.31
C GLY A 62 -0.62 33.60 -14.95
N PRO A 63 0.59 33.58 -14.35
CA PRO A 63 1.78 34.25 -14.90
C PRO A 63 2.52 33.43 -15.97
N LEU A 64 2.02 32.25 -16.35
CA LEU A 64 2.68 31.34 -17.29
C LEU A 64 2.16 31.55 -18.72
N PRO A 65 2.93 31.12 -19.75
CA PRO A 65 2.45 31.09 -21.12
C PRO A 65 1.15 30.28 -21.28
N PRO A 66 0.38 30.52 -22.35
CA PRO A 66 -0.80 29.71 -22.68
C PRO A 66 -0.47 28.21 -22.72
N LEU A 67 -1.39 27.35 -22.27
CA LEU A 67 -1.15 25.90 -22.20
C LEU A 67 -0.89 25.26 -23.58
N ASP A 68 -1.38 25.87 -24.66
CA ASP A 68 -1.13 25.42 -26.03
C ASP A 68 0.36 25.44 -26.38
N SER A 69 1.15 26.37 -25.84
CA SER A 69 2.59 26.40 -26.10
C SER A 69 3.34 25.25 -25.42
N ALA A 70 2.85 24.76 -24.26
CA ALA A 70 3.35 23.55 -23.63
C ALA A 70 3.09 22.33 -24.52
N TRP A 71 1.88 22.24 -25.10
CA TRP A 71 1.49 21.17 -26.00
C TRP A 71 2.32 21.17 -27.29
N GLU A 72 2.52 22.35 -27.90
CA GLU A 72 3.37 22.53 -29.08
C GLU A 72 4.83 22.14 -28.81
N LEU A 73 5.39 22.55 -27.67
CA LEU A 73 6.75 22.17 -27.28
C LEU A 73 6.88 20.66 -27.08
N LEU A 74 5.87 20.02 -26.47
CA LEU A 74 5.82 18.57 -26.32
C LEU A 74 5.73 17.86 -27.68
N ALA A 75 4.94 18.38 -28.63
CA ALA A 75 4.82 17.86 -29.98
C ALA A 75 6.14 17.99 -30.78
N ARG A 76 6.84 19.14 -30.66
CA ARG A 76 8.19 19.33 -31.21
C ARG A 76 9.18 18.32 -30.63
N ALA A 77 9.14 18.09 -29.31
CA ALA A 77 9.97 17.08 -28.65
C ALA A 77 9.62 15.66 -29.11
N GLU A 78 8.33 15.34 -29.33
CA GLU A 78 7.89 14.04 -29.84
C GLU A 78 8.39 13.82 -31.27
N ALA A 79 8.31 14.83 -32.14
CA ALA A 79 8.77 14.76 -33.52
C ALA A 79 10.29 14.53 -33.63
N ARG A 80 11.09 15.20 -32.77
CA ARG A 80 12.55 15.06 -32.75
C ARG A 80 13.00 13.77 -32.07
N ALA A 81 12.42 13.45 -30.91
CA ALA A 81 12.83 12.34 -30.06
C ALA A 81 11.62 11.69 -29.37
N PRO A 82 10.88 10.79 -30.06
CA PRO A 82 9.69 10.14 -29.47
C PRO A 82 9.98 9.42 -28.15
N ARG A 83 11.21 8.91 -27.97
CA ARG A 83 11.67 8.27 -26.73
C ARG A 83 11.72 9.24 -25.54
N ALA A 84 11.98 10.53 -25.76
CA ALA A 84 12.00 11.54 -24.71
C ALA A 84 10.59 11.77 -24.15
N VAL A 85 9.60 11.97 -25.03
CA VAL A 85 8.19 12.13 -24.64
C VAL A 85 7.63 10.85 -24.03
N ASN A 86 7.98 9.69 -24.58
CA ASN A 86 7.59 8.40 -23.99
C ASN A 86 8.08 8.24 -22.53
N ARG A 87 9.25 8.80 -22.17
CA ARG A 87 9.72 8.79 -20.78
C ARG A 87 8.88 9.68 -19.87
N MET A 88 8.37 10.80 -20.37
CA MET A 88 7.46 11.66 -19.59
C MET A 88 6.11 10.98 -19.40
N LEU A 89 5.51 10.47 -20.48
CA LEU A 89 4.24 9.76 -20.40
C LEU A 89 4.31 8.48 -19.56
N THR A 90 5.48 7.85 -19.46
CA THR A 90 5.67 6.67 -18.59
C THR A 90 6.23 6.98 -17.21
N ASN A 91 6.53 8.25 -16.90
CA ASN A 91 6.87 8.68 -15.55
C ASN A 91 5.62 8.51 -14.66
N PRO A 92 5.70 7.76 -13.54
CA PRO A 92 4.58 7.57 -12.63
C PRO A 92 3.88 8.88 -12.24
N TYR A 93 4.64 9.92 -11.89
CA TYR A 93 4.09 11.14 -11.31
C TYR A 93 3.36 12.03 -12.30
N THR A 94 3.56 11.82 -13.60
CA THR A 94 2.73 12.46 -14.63
C THR A 94 1.27 12.00 -14.53
N GLY A 95 1.02 10.75 -14.14
CA GLY A 95 -0.33 10.27 -13.89
C GLY A 95 -0.94 10.86 -12.61
N SER A 96 -0.19 10.88 -11.51
CA SER A 96 -0.61 11.53 -10.25
C SER A 96 -0.96 12.99 -10.45
N TRP A 97 -0.09 13.74 -11.13
CA TRP A 97 -0.32 15.13 -11.50
C TRP A 97 -1.62 15.29 -12.29
N ALA A 98 -1.76 14.57 -13.40
CA ALA A 98 -2.90 14.73 -14.28
C ALA A 98 -4.21 14.38 -13.57
N GLY A 99 -4.23 13.32 -12.75
CA GLY A 99 -5.38 12.95 -11.93
C GLY A 99 -5.75 14.02 -10.90
N TYR A 100 -4.76 14.48 -10.13
CA TYR A 100 -4.95 15.54 -9.13
C TYR A 100 -5.45 16.84 -9.75
N THR A 101 -4.79 17.33 -10.80
CA THR A 101 -5.15 18.59 -11.47
C THR A 101 -6.51 18.49 -12.18
N THR A 102 -6.88 17.33 -12.74
CA THR A 102 -8.21 17.12 -13.29
C THR A 102 -9.30 17.23 -12.23
N ARG A 103 -9.07 16.70 -11.01
CA ARG A 103 -10.01 16.83 -9.89
C ARG A 103 -10.18 18.29 -9.47
N LEU A 104 -9.09 19.04 -9.34
CA LEU A 104 -9.14 20.48 -9.01
C LEU A 104 -9.94 21.26 -10.06
N LEU A 105 -9.59 21.08 -11.35
CA LEU A 105 -10.24 21.77 -12.46
C LEU A 105 -11.74 21.48 -12.54
N ARG A 106 -12.15 20.21 -12.41
CA ARG A 106 -13.56 19.81 -12.46
C ARG A 106 -14.38 20.34 -11.30
N ASN A 107 -13.79 20.43 -10.12
CA ASN A 107 -14.47 20.90 -8.92
C ASN A 107 -14.40 22.42 -8.75
N GLY A 108 -13.63 23.13 -9.58
CA GLY A 108 -13.46 24.58 -9.49
C GLY A 108 -12.80 25.03 -8.18
N ILE A 109 -11.92 24.20 -7.62
CA ILE A 109 -11.24 24.45 -6.34
C ILE A 109 -9.74 24.61 -6.54
N ASP A 110 -9.12 25.40 -5.68
CA ASP A 110 -7.66 25.42 -5.51
C ASP A 110 -7.18 24.18 -4.74
N GLY A 111 -5.90 23.89 -4.88
CA GLY A 111 -5.22 22.81 -4.17
C GLY A 111 -4.31 23.35 -3.06
N VAL A 112 -3.16 22.69 -2.86
CA VAL A 112 -2.08 23.18 -1.98
C VAL A 112 -1.56 24.56 -2.44
N GLY A 113 -1.81 24.94 -3.69
CA GLY A 113 -1.59 26.28 -4.21
C GLY A 113 -2.60 26.65 -5.30
N PRO A 114 -2.44 27.85 -5.90
CA PRO A 114 -3.31 28.32 -6.96
C PRO A 114 -3.37 27.34 -8.14
N LEU A 115 -4.54 27.16 -8.75
CA LEU A 115 -4.74 26.22 -9.86
C LEU A 115 -3.71 26.34 -11.00
N TRP A 116 -3.25 27.57 -11.31
CA TRP A 116 -2.25 27.80 -12.37
C TRP A 116 -0.91 27.10 -12.09
N MET A 117 -0.53 26.87 -10.83
CA MET A 117 0.69 26.12 -10.47
C MET A 117 0.58 24.66 -10.93
N HIS A 118 -0.60 24.09 -10.76
CA HIS A 118 -0.88 22.70 -11.11
C HIS A 118 -1.03 22.55 -12.62
N LEU A 119 -1.80 23.40 -13.29
CA LEU A 119 -1.88 23.41 -14.75
C LEU A 119 -0.52 23.69 -15.40
N GLY A 120 0.24 24.61 -14.82
CA GLY A 120 1.58 25.00 -15.25
C GLY A 120 2.62 23.88 -15.24
N HIS A 121 2.38 22.79 -14.49
CA HIS A 121 3.28 21.64 -14.52
C HIS A 121 3.35 20.96 -15.91
N ALA A 122 2.36 21.22 -16.79
CA ALA A 122 2.45 20.85 -18.20
C ALA A 122 3.67 21.48 -18.89
N HIS A 123 4.00 22.73 -18.58
CA HIS A 123 5.21 23.41 -19.08
C HIS A 123 6.48 22.75 -18.56
N ALA A 124 6.48 22.30 -17.30
CA ALA A 124 7.62 21.57 -16.73
C ALA A 124 7.85 20.21 -17.42
N ILE A 125 6.77 19.48 -17.72
CA ILE A 125 6.82 18.23 -18.49
C ILE A 125 7.34 18.47 -19.91
N ALA A 126 6.83 19.51 -20.59
CA ALA A 126 7.26 19.87 -21.94
C ALA A 126 8.73 20.30 -21.98
N ALA A 127 9.17 21.12 -21.01
CA ALA A 127 10.56 21.53 -20.87
C ALA A 127 11.49 20.34 -20.63
N ALA A 128 11.13 19.41 -19.73
CA ALA A 128 11.91 18.20 -19.47
C ALA A 128 12.00 17.29 -20.72
N ALA A 129 10.92 17.18 -21.50
CA ALA A 129 10.93 16.47 -22.78
C ALA A 129 11.83 17.16 -23.81
N ALA A 130 11.77 18.48 -23.93
CA ALA A 130 12.58 19.28 -24.86
C ALA A 130 14.08 19.21 -24.55
N ILE A 131 14.47 19.28 -23.27
CA ILE A 131 15.85 19.06 -22.82
C ILE A 131 16.36 17.69 -23.27
N ARG A 132 15.56 16.64 -23.08
CA ARG A 132 15.92 15.27 -23.50
C ARG A 132 15.90 15.06 -25.02
N ALA A 133 15.17 15.90 -25.74
CA ALA A 133 15.12 15.90 -27.20
C ALA A 133 16.20 16.79 -27.85
N GLU A 134 17.04 17.43 -27.02
CA GLU A 134 18.09 18.34 -27.43
C GLU A 134 17.59 19.50 -28.30
N LEU A 135 16.46 20.09 -27.88
CA LEU A 135 15.86 21.23 -28.56
C LEU A 135 16.36 22.56 -27.99
N ASP A 136 16.43 23.56 -28.86
CA ASP A 136 16.45 24.96 -28.46
C ASP A 136 15.02 25.43 -28.21
N PHE A 137 14.80 26.03 -27.04
CA PHE A 137 13.49 26.50 -26.60
C PHE A 137 13.61 27.46 -25.41
N GLU A 138 12.54 28.19 -25.16
CA GLU A 138 12.33 28.95 -23.94
C GLU A 138 10.88 28.75 -23.47
N THR A 139 10.67 28.54 -22.17
CA THR A 139 9.33 28.48 -21.57
C THR A 139 9.40 28.85 -20.09
N ALA A 140 8.27 29.20 -19.47
CA ALA A 140 8.17 29.41 -18.04
C ALA A 140 7.53 28.19 -17.35
N ILE A 141 8.07 27.79 -16.21
CA ILE A 141 7.56 26.69 -15.39
C ILE A 141 7.20 27.19 -13.99
N PRO A 142 6.24 26.54 -13.30
CA PRO A 142 5.91 26.88 -11.92
C PRO A 142 7.07 26.56 -10.96
N ALA A 143 7.24 27.41 -9.94
CA ALA A 143 8.17 27.22 -8.85
C ALA A 143 7.44 27.33 -7.50
N TRP A 144 7.61 26.32 -6.64
CA TRP A 144 6.94 26.22 -5.34
C TRP A 144 7.94 26.35 -4.19
N HIS A 145 7.81 27.39 -3.38
CA HIS A 145 8.80 27.80 -2.37
C HIS A 145 10.22 27.88 -2.94
N GLY A 146 10.35 28.48 -4.13
CA GLY A 146 11.63 28.60 -4.83
C GLY A 146 12.13 27.32 -5.50
N ASN A 147 11.35 26.26 -5.52
CA ASN A 147 11.72 24.99 -6.14
C ASN A 147 11.07 24.85 -7.52
N ALA A 148 11.85 24.93 -8.58
CA ALA A 148 11.41 24.75 -9.96
C ALA A 148 11.76 23.32 -10.43
N MET A 149 10.74 22.45 -10.43
CA MET A 149 10.91 21.03 -10.74
C MET A 149 10.87 20.76 -12.25
N LEU A 150 11.83 20.00 -12.76
CA LEU A 150 11.85 19.42 -14.10
C LEU A 150 11.70 17.89 -14.00
N PRO A 151 10.50 17.32 -14.24
CA PRO A 151 10.20 15.91 -14.01
C PRO A 151 11.22 14.96 -14.65
N SER A 152 11.59 13.91 -13.92
CA SER A 152 12.62 12.91 -14.30
C SER A 152 14.05 13.42 -14.46
N LEU A 153 14.31 14.73 -14.31
CA LEU A 153 15.63 15.33 -14.42
C LEU A 153 16.14 15.76 -13.04
N GLY A 154 15.48 16.73 -12.43
CA GLY A 154 15.91 17.34 -11.18
C GLY A 154 15.17 18.64 -10.91
N MET A 155 15.70 19.43 -9.99
CA MET A 155 15.05 20.60 -9.42
C MET A 155 16.05 21.75 -9.28
N ALA A 156 15.71 22.90 -9.86
CA ALA A 156 16.43 24.14 -9.63
C ALA A 156 15.89 24.83 -8.36
N ARG A 157 16.78 25.42 -7.57
CA ARG A 157 16.44 26.01 -6.27
C ARG A 157 16.80 27.49 -6.19
N PHE A 158 15.81 28.29 -5.83
CA PHE A 158 15.89 29.74 -5.66
C PHE A 158 15.41 30.11 -4.25
N PRO A 159 16.25 29.99 -3.21
CA PRO A 159 15.86 30.34 -1.84
C PRO A 159 15.40 31.80 -1.74
N GLY A 160 14.45 32.07 -0.84
CA GLY A 160 14.00 33.44 -0.55
C GLY A 160 12.98 34.03 -1.53
N THR A 161 12.51 33.27 -2.53
CA THR A 161 11.43 33.71 -3.42
C THR A 161 10.05 33.54 -2.79
N ALA A 162 9.04 34.21 -3.38
CA ALA A 162 7.64 34.01 -3.02
C ALA A 162 7.21 32.53 -3.07
N ALA A 163 6.19 32.18 -2.28
CA ALA A 163 5.70 30.80 -2.13
C ALA A 163 5.26 30.18 -3.47
N PHE A 164 4.61 30.95 -4.33
CA PHE A 164 4.23 30.54 -5.68
C PHE A 164 4.78 31.54 -6.68
N SER A 165 5.63 31.07 -7.58
CA SER A 165 6.32 31.89 -8.57
C SER A 165 6.57 31.10 -9.86
N SER A 166 7.28 31.70 -10.81
CA SER A 166 7.67 31.05 -12.05
C SER A 166 9.19 31.17 -12.28
N ALA A 167 9.73 30.24 -13.05
CA ALA A 167 11.12 30.25 -13.50
C ALA A 167 11.18 30.00 -15.00
N ILE A 168 12.11 30.66 -15.69
CA ILE A 168 12.33 30.48 -17.13
C ILE A 168 13.30 29.32 -17.35
N VAL A 169 12.92 28.39 -18.21
CA VAL A 169 13.77 27.30 -18.69
C VAL A 169 14.18 27.60 -20.11
N ARG A 170 15.48 27.65 -20.36
CA ARG A 170 16.05 27.98 -21.68
C ARG A 170 17.05 26.92 -22.11
N GLY A 171 16.85 26.38 -23.30
CA GLY A 171 17.78 25.51 -24.02
C GLY A 171 18.39 26.24 -25.19
N GLU A 172 19.72 26.29 -25.26
CA GLU A 172 20.46 26.92 -26.36
C GLU A 172 21.76 26.15 -26.63
N ASN A 173 21.97 25.71 -27.87
CA ASN A 173 23.20 25.04 -28.32
C ASN A 173 23.59 23.86 -27.41
N GLY A 174 22.60 23.05 -27.02
CA GLY A 174 22.78 21.88 -26.16
C GLY A 174 23.09 22.19 -24.68
N ARG A 175 22.92 23.44 -24.25
CA ARG A 175 23.07 23.87 -22.85
C ARG A 175 21.73 24.34 -22.31
N TYR A 176 21.46 24.02 -21.05
CA TYR A 176 20.16 24.28 -20.43
C TYR A 176 20.33 25.06 -19.13
N PHE A 177 19.41 26.00 -18.93
CA PHE A 177 19.41 26.91 -17.80
C PHE A 177 18.00 27.03 -17.23
N VAL A 178 17.91 27.23 -15.91
CA VAL A 178 16.69 27.64 -15.22
C VAL A 178 17.00 28.94 -14.49
N SER A 179 16.21 29.98 -14.71
CA SER A 179 16.43 31.31 -14.14
C SER A 179 15.19 31.88 -13.49
N ASN A 180 15.39 32.65 -12.42
CA ASN A 180 14.44 33.64 -11.94
C ASN A 180 14.98 35.05 -12.27
N ALA A 181 14.38 36.11 -11.72
CA ALA A 181 14.80 37.49 -11.98
C ALA A 181 16.25 37.81 -11.53
N GLU A 182 16.79 37.08 -10.55
CA GLU A 182 18.06 37.42 -9.89
C GLU A 182 19.18 36.42 -10.16
N THR A 183 18.83 35.15 -10.40
CA THR A 183 19.75 34.02 -10.42
C THR A 183 19.49 33.13 -11.63
N THR A 184 20.58 32.69 -12.28
CA THR A 184 20.55 31.69 -13.34
C THR A 184 21.31 30.44 -12.92
N ILE A 185 20.65 29.29 -12.98
CA ILE A 185 21.20 27.99 -12.63
C ILE A 185 21.41 27.21 -13.92
N ARG A 186 22.65 26.78 -14.15
CA ARG A 186 22.99 25.91 -15.28
C ARG A 186 22.75 24.45 -14.90
N LEU A 187 22.04 23.71 -15.73
CA LEU A 187 21.89 22.27 -15.56
C LEU A 187 23.24 21.56 -15.79
N PRO A 188 23.60 20.57 -14.96
CA PRO A 188 24.77 19.74 -15.20
C PRO A 188 24.58 18.88 -16.47
N SER A 189 25.68 18.44 -17.07
CA SER A 189 25.65 17.55 -18.25
C SER A 189 24.94 16.22 -17.97
N ALA A 190 25.00 15.76 -16.72
CA ALA A 190 24.21 14.66 -16.18
C ALA A 190 23.16 15.22 -15.19
N PRO A 191 21.91 15.46 -15.63
CA PRO A 191 20.89 16.09 -14.79
C PRO A 191 20.54 15.34 -13.49
N ASP A 192 20.87 14.05 -13.41
CA ASP A 192 20.71 13.19 -12.22
C ASP A 192 21.83 13.38 -11.17
N THR A 193 22.72 14.35 -11.36
CA THR A 193 23.77 14.74 -10.41
C THR A 193 23.48 16.10 -9.78
N ASP A 194 23.91 16.29 -8.53
CA ASP A 194 23.79 17.58 -7.84
C ASP A 194 24.84 18.58 -8.35
N ALA A 195 24.46 19.86 -8.40
CA ALA A 195 25.33 20.98 -8.77
C ALA A 195 24.90 22.25 -8.00
N PRO A 196 25.68 23.35 -8.01
CA PRO A 196 25.28 24.59 -7.36
C PRO A 196 23.89 25.06 -7.83
N GLY A 197 22.94 25.18 -6.89
CA GLY A 197 21.55 25.53 -7.17
C GLY A 197 20.68 24.39 -7.75
N TRP A 198 21.24 23.23 -8.07
CA TRP A 198 20.53 22.12 -8.71
C TRP A 198 20.58 20.83 -7.90
N TRP A 199 19.42 20.22 -7.70
CA TRP A 199 19.32 18.86 -7.16
C TRP A 199 18.88 17.88 -8.25
N GLY A 200 19.71 16.88 -8.53
CA GLY A 200 19.38 15.80 -9.45
C GLY A 200 18.54 14.72 -8.78
N ILE A 201 17.60 14.11 -9.52
CA ILE A 201 16.87 12.93 -9.01
C ILE A 201 17.84 11.76 -8.99
N ARG A 202 17.97 11.10 -7.83
CA ARG A 202 18.97 10.05 -7.64
C ARG A 202 18.47 8.72 -8.20
N ARG A 203 19.42 7.89 -8.65
CA ARG A 203 19.15 6.51 -9.07
C ARG A 203 19.91 5.53 -8.21
N VAL A 204 19.23 4.48 -7.83
CA VAL A 204 19.80 3.28 -7.22
C VAL A 204 19.89 2.21 -8.30
N ARG A 205 21.04 1.53 -8.36
CA ARG A 205 21.27 0.46 -9.33
C ARG A 205 21.74 -0.79 -8.61
N SER A 206 21.12 -1.91 -8.93
CA SER A 206 21.54 -3.23 -8.44
C SER A 206 21.67 -4.21 -9.60
N ARG A 207 22.71 -5.05 -9.57
CA ARG A 207 22.95 -6.09 -10.57
C ARG A 207 23.15 -7.42 -9.87
N VAL A 208 22.32 -8.40 -10.20
CA VAL A 208 22.38 -9.76 -9.65
C VAL A 208 22.34 -10.75 -10.80
N GLY A 209 23.48 -11.33 -11.15
CA GLY A 209 23.62 -12.17 -12.34
C GLY A 209 23.21 -11.43 -13.62
N ALA A 210 22.20 -11.97 -14.31
CA ALA A 210 21.62 -11.38 -15.52
C ALA A 210 20.57 -10.28 -15.23
N HIS A 211 20.11 -10.15 -13.99
CA HIS A 211 19.09 -9.17 -13.62
C HIS A 211 19.70 -7.81 -13.32
N ARG A 212 19.09 -6.75 -13.85
CA ARG A 212 19.48 -5.36 -13.59
C ARG A 212 18.28 -4.58 -13.10
N PHE A 213 18.36 -4.12 -11.86
CA PHE A 213 17.38 -3.23 -11.26
C PHE A 213 17.91 -1.80 -11.35
N THR A 214 17.06 -0.87 -11.82
CA THR A 214 17.38 0.55 -11.86
C THR A 214 16.14 1.30 -11.45
N LEU A 215 16.20 1.91 -10.27
CA LEU A 215 15.08 2.60 -9.65
C LEU A 215 15.48 4.05 -9.43
N TRP A 216 14.55 4.96 -9.70
CA TRP A 216 14.65 6.30 -9.14
C TRP A 216 14.36 6.23 -7.65
N LEU A 217 15.17 6.89 -6.85
CA LEU A 217 14.87 7.15 -5.44
C LEU A 217 14.48 8.61 -5.36
N ASP A 218 13.18 8.87 -5.48
CA ASP A 218 12.67 10.22 -5.71
C ASP A 218 12.30 10.90 -4.39
N ASP A 219 13.11 11.89 -4.03
CA ASP A 219 12.92 12.75 -2.87
C ASP A 219 12.56 14.20 -3.24
N LEU A 220 12.25 14.46 -4.53
CA LEU A 220 12.10 15.81 -5.08
C LEU A 220 10.74 16.09 -5.71
N ASP A 221 10.21 15.19 -6.55
CA ASP A 221 9.04 15.48 -7.39
C ASP A 221 7.82 15.80 -6.51
N PRO A 222 7.11 16.93 -6.72
CA PRO A 222 6.00 17.31 -5.87
C PRO A 222 4.84 16.32 -5.94
N TYR A 223 4.64 15.63 -7.07
CA TYR A 223 3.54 14.68 -7.26
C TYR A 223 3.91 13.23 -6.92
N ARG A 224 5.03 13.03 -6.19
CA ARG A 224 5.49 11.71 -5.74
C ARG A 224 4.66 11.10 -4.61
N GLY A 225 3.87 11.93 -3.90
CA GLY A 225 2.97 11.48 -2.84
C GLY A 225 1.77 10.68 -3.34
N LEU A 226 0.92 10.23 -2.41
CA LEU A 226 -0.28 9.46 -2.71
C LEU A 226 -1.51 10.32 -3.04
N TYR A 227 -1.57 11.53 -2.50
CA TYR A 227 -2.75 12.39 -2.53
C TYR A 227 -2.40 13.77 -3.07
N GLU A 228 -2.02 14.68 -2.18
CA GLU A 228 -1.67 16.05 -2.51
C GLU A 228 -0.18 16.19 -2.83
N PRO A 229 0.20 17.23 -3.60
CA PRO A 229 1.59 17.56 -3.82
C PRO A 229 2.33 17.80 -2.50
N VAL A 230 3.55 17.30 -2.39
CA VAL A 230 4.38 17.38 -1.19
C VAL A 230 5.67 18.15 -1.45
N PRO A 231 6.19 18.93 -0.48
CA PRO A 231 7.46 19.62 -0.64
C PRO A 231 8.61 18.61 -0.86
N PRO A 232 9.72 19.03 -1.48
CA PRO A 232 10.91 18.18 -1.61
C PRO A 232 11.50 17.87 -0.22
N GLU A 233 11.98 16.65 -0.02
CA GLU A 233 12.50 16.15 1.25
C GLU A 233 13.82 15.42 0.99
N ARG A 234 14.86 16.17 0.62
CA ARG A 234 16.14 15.61 0.13
C ARG A 234 16.76 14.66 1.16
N LEU A 235 16.99 13.41 0.75
CA LEU A 235 17.60 12.42 1.62
C LEU A 235 19.06 12.81 1.96
N PRO A 236 19.47 12.69 3.24
CA PRO A 236 20.87 12.77 3.62
C PRO A 236 21.72 11.67 2.96
N GLY A 237 23.03 11.92 2.79
CA GLY A 237 23.93 10.98 2.13
C GLY A 237 24.02 9.60 2.82
N LYS A 238 23.93 9.56 4.14
CA LYS A 238 23.89 8.30 4.91
C LYS A 238 22.65 7.47 4.57
N GLU A 239 21.47 8.09 4.60
CA GLU A 239 20.21 7.40 4.29
C GLU A 239 20.17 6.90 2.85
N LEU A 240 20.73 7.66 1.90
CA LEU A 240 20.89 7.21 0.52
C LEU A 240 21.73 5.92 0.42
N ALA A 241 22.83 5.83 1.20
CA ALA A 241 23.65 4.63 1.25
C ALA A 241 22.91 3.45 1.89
N ASP A 242 22.12 3.70 2.94
CA ASP A 242 21.26 2.69 3.57
C ASP A 242 20.23 2.14 2.58
N TRP A 243 19.58 3.01 1.80
CA TRP A 243 18.66 2.62 0.71
C TRP A 243 19.33 1.78 -0.37
N GLN A 244 20.51 2.20 -0.86
CA GLN A 244 21.26 1.42 -1.86
C GLN A 244 21.59 0.02 -1.35
N ARG A 245 22.10 -0.10 -0.11
CA ARG A 245 22.42 -1.39 0.51
C ARG A 245 21.18 -2.28 0.63
N LEU A 246 20.07 -1.76 1.16
CA LEU A 246 18.83 -2.53 1.32
C LEU A 246 18.26 -2.97 -0.04
N ILE A 247 18.29 -2.11 -1.05
CA ILE A 247 17.86 -2.45 -2.41
C ILE A 247 18.75 -3.56 -2.99
N ASP A 248 20.06 -3.51 -2.78
CA ASP A 248 20.96 -4.59 -3.21
C ASP A 248 20.67 -5.92 -2.50
N GLU A 249 20.33 -5.91 -1.21
CA GLU A 249 19.89 -7.09 -0.47
C GLU A 249 18.55 -7.64 -1.00
N ALA A 250 17.56 -6.78 -1.17
CA ALA A 250 16.24 -7.14 -1.66
C ALA A 250 16.30 -7.72 -3.08
N CYS A 251 17.01 -7.07 -3.99
CA CYS A 251 17.21 -7.54 -5.37
C CYS A 251 17.91 -8.90 -5.41
N ARG A 252 18.85 -9.18 -4.51
CA ARG A 252 19.49 -10.51 -4.39
C ARG A 252 18.49 -11.58 -3.98
N LEU A 253 17.67 -11.33 -2.98
CA LEU A 253 16.65 -12.28 -2.52
C LEU A 253 15.60 -12.54 -3.60
N ILE A 254 15.09 -11.49 -4.26
CA ILE A 254 14.10 -11.61 -5.34
C ILE A 254 14.69 -12.39 -6.52
N ALA A 255 15.91 -12.06 -6.96
CA ALA A 255 16.55 -12.76 -8.08
C ALA A 255 16.83 -14.23 -7.79
N ALA A 256 17.26 -14.56 -6.57
CA ALA A 256 17.59 -15.93 -6.18
C ALA A 256 16.34 -16.81 -6.02
N HIS A 257 15.26 -16.27 -5.44
CA HIS A 257 14.12 -17.09 -4.99
C HIS A 257 12.84 -16.89 -5.81
N LEU A 258 12.73 -15.79 -6.57
CA LEU A 258 11.60 -15.49 -7.45
C LEU A 258 12.11 -14.96 -8.82
N PRO A 259 12.86 -15.76 -9.59
CA PRO A 259 13.51 -15.29 -10.82
C PRO A 259 12.52 -14.78 -11.88
N GLY A 260 11.30 -15.33 -11.93
CA GLY A 260 10.23 -14.81 -12.78
C GLY A 260 9.89 -13.35 -12.44
N LEU A 261 9.68 -13.08 -11.15
CA LEU A 261 9.40 -11.74 -10.64
C LEU A 261 10.59 -10.78 -10.84
N ALA A 262 11.81 -11.28 -10.68
CA ALA A 262 13.04 -10.51 -10.92
C ALA A 262 13.21 -10.05 -12.39
N ARG A 263 12.59 -10.73 -13.35
CA ARG A 263 12.58 -10.29 -14.77
C ARG A 263 11.55 -9.20 -15.02
N ILE A 264 10.34 -9.38 -14.51
CA ILE A 264 9.22 -8.48 -14.80
C ILE A 264 9.28 -7.18 -13.97
N MET A 265 9.75 -7.24 -12.71
CA MET A 265 9.73 -6.10 -11.79
C MET A 265 10.48 -4.86 -12.32
N PRO A 266 11.71 -4.95 -12.87
CA PRO A 266 12.40 -3.79 -13.46
C PRO A 266 11.68 -3.15 -14.65
N VAL A 267 10.75 -3.88 -15.28
CA VAL A 267 9.95 -3.35 -16.38
C VAL A 267 8.81 -2.50 -15.85
N GLY A 268 8.12 -2.96 -14.80
CA GLY A 268 6.91 -2.31 -14.27
C GLY A 268 7.15 -1.32 -13.13
N LEU A 269 8.19 -1.50 -12.31
CA LEU A 269 8.56 -0.60 -11.21
C LEU A 269 9.73 0.29 -11.62
N ALA A 270 9.50 1.61 -11.66
CA ALA A 270 10.48 2.59 -12.11
C ALA A 270 11.00 3.50 -10.98
N SER A 271 10.19 3.72 -9.94
CA SER A 271 10.47 4.72 -8.92
C SER A 271 10.08 4.26 -7.52
N LEU A 272 10.87 4.66 -6.53
CA LEU A 272 10.58 4.52 -5.11
C LEU A 272 10.64 5.89 -4.44
N VAL A 273 9.64 6.17 -3.61
CA VAL A 273 9.57 7.36 -2.79
C VAL A 273 9.95 6.97 -1.36
N PRO A 274 11.12 7.37 -0.87
CA PRO A 274 11.59 7.01 0.45
C PRO A 274 10.79 7.74 1.52
N LYS A 275 10.44 7.04 2.58
CA LYS A 275 9.92 7.62 3.82
C LYS A 275 10.75 7.16 5.02
N PRO A 276 10.73 7.93 6.13
CA PRO A 276 11.43 7.53 7.35
C PRO A 276 11.02 6.14 7.83
N GLN A 277 11.92 5.50 8.57
CA GLN A 277 11.61 4.23 9.23
C GLN A 277 10.49 4.43 10.24
N VAL A 278 9.53 3.52 10.24
CA VAL A 278 8.55 3.37 11.32
C VAL A 278 8.88 2.08 12.04
N LEU A 279 9.29 2.15 13.30
CA LEU A 279 9.68 0.94 14.03
C LEU A 279 8.52 -0.08 14.03
N PHE A 280 8.87 -1.36 13.83
CA PHE A 280 7.95 -2.51 13.77
C PHE A 280 6.96 -2.53 12.61
N ARG A 281 6.92 -1.50 11.76
CA ARG A 281 6.02 -1.41 10.62
C ARG A 281 6.81 -1.15 9.35
N ASN A 282 6.38 -1.75 8.25
CA ASN A 282 6.92 -1.46 6.93
C ASN A 282 5.83 -0.78 6.10
N PRO A 283 5.47 0.48 6.41
CA PRO A 283 4.42 1.16 5.67
C PRO A 283 4.87 1.31 4.21
N SER A 284 4.06 0.79 3.32
CA SER A 284 4.20 1.00 1.89
C SER A 284 2.83 1.29 1.28
N ALA A 285 2.85 1.99 0.15
CA ALA A 285 1.64 2.28 -0.61
C ALA A 285 1.97 2.62 -2.05
N SER A 286 1.03 2.31 -2.92
CA SER A 286 1.01 2.70 -4.33
C SER A 286 -0.39 3.20 -4.71
N THR A 287 -0.47 3.88 -5.84
CA THR A 287 -1.73 4.37 -6.40
C THR A 287 -1.80 4.05 -7.88
N GLY A 288 -3.00 3.72 -8.37
CA GLY A 288 -3.23 3.43 -9.79
C GLY A 288 -2.86 4.61 -10.71
N GLU A 289 -2.91 5.84 -10.21
CA GLU A 289 -2.50 7.03 -10.98
C GLU A 289 -0.97 7.05 -11.20
N ALA A 290 -0.21 6.59 -10.20
CA ALA A 290 1.25 6.53 -10.21
C ALA A 290 1.77 5.16 -10.67
N PHE A 291 1.17 4.55 -11.71
CA PHE A 291 1.64 3.25 -12.23
C PHE A 291 3.16 3.24 -12.42
N GLY A 292 3.82 2.33 -11.70
CA GLY A 292 5.26 2.14 -11.67
C GLY A 292 6.01 2.87 -10.55
N SER A 293 5.32 3.39 -9.54
CA SER A 293 5.91 3.97 -8.33
C SER A 293 5.32 3.38 -7.05
N ALA A 294 6.14 3.36 -6.00
CA ALA A 294 5.72 3.00 -4.66
C ALA A 294 6.34 3.95 -3.62
N VAL A 295 5.57 4.31 -2.60
CA VAL A 295 6.07 4.96 -1.38
C VAL A 295 6.43 3.85 -0.40
N VAL A 296 7.65 3.91 0.15
CA VAL A 296 8.16 2.87 1.06
C VAL A 296 8.88 3.53 2.23
N GLY A 297 8.42 3.25 3.45
CA GLY A 297 9.16 3.58 4.67
C GLY A 297 10.42 2.72 4.79
N LEU A 298 11.54 3.31 5.21
CA LEU A 298 12.83 2.63 5.30
C LEU A 298 12.73 1.32 6.12
N PRO A 299 12.87 0.14 5.49
CA PRO A 299 12.71 -1.13 6.19
C PRO A 299 13.90 -1.48 7.08
N ALA A 300 13.72 -2.41 8.01
CA ALA A 300 14.79 -2.86 8.90
C ALA A 300 15.89 -3.68 8.19
N ASP A 301 15.52 -4.45 7.16
CA ASP A 301 16.42 -5.34 6.43
C ASP A 301 15.97 -5.57 4.97
N GLY A 302 16.84 -6.17 4.15
CA GLY A 302 16.54 -6.45 2.75
C GLY A 302 15.37 -7.42 2.51
N ALA A 303 15.06 -8.33 3.44
CA ALA A 303 13.91 -9.22 3.31
C ALA A 303 12.59 -8.47 3.47
N SER A 304 12.55 -7.51 4.40
CA SER A 304 11.44 -6.59 4.62
C SER A 304 11.25 -5.67 3.43
N LEU A 305 12.34 -5.15 2.85
CA LEU A 305 12.24 -4.36 1.62
C LEU A 305 11.77 -5.22 0.44
N ALA A 306 12.27 -6.45 0.29
CA ALA A 306 11.80 -7.36 -0.75
C ALA A 306 10.30 -7.63 -0.64
N GLU A 307 9.79 -7.89 0.57
CA GLU A 307 8.35 -8.01 0.83
C GLU A 307 7.58 -6.78 0.34
N SER A 308 7.98 -5.57 0.76
CA SER A 308 7.31 -4.32 0.32
C SER A 308 7.39 -4.13 -1.19
N LEU A 309 8.54 -4.39 -1.83
CA LEU A 309 8.68 -4.24 -3.28
C LEU A 309 7.77 -5.21 -4.03
N ILE A 310 7.65 -6.45 -3.56
CA ILE A 310 6.77 -7.45 -4.16
C ILE A 310 5.31 -7.05 -3.98
N HIS A 311 4.93 -6.66 -2.76
CA HIS A 311 3.58 -6.20 -2.42
C HIS A 311 3.14 -5.05 -3.34
N GLU A 312 3.95 -3.98 -3.38
CA GLU A 312 3.62 -2.80 -4.19
C GLU A 312 3.69 -3.08 -5.69
N PHE A 313 4.60 -3.94 -6.13
CA PHE A 313 4.66 -4.35 -7.52
C PHE A 313 3.39 -5.08 -7.96
N GLN A 314 2.80 -5.93 -7.12
CA GLN A 314 1.54 -6.58 -7.44
C GLN A 314 0.37 -5.59 -7.50
N HIS A 315 0.33 -4.58 -6.62
CA HIS A 315 -0.64 -3.48 -6.76
C HIS A 315 -0.47 -2.73 -8.08
N ILE A 316 0.77 -2.46 -8.52
CA ILE A 316 1.04 -1.82 -9.81
C ILE A 316 0.54 -2.69 -10.97
N VAL A 317 0.85 -3.99 -10.97
CA VAL A 317 0.41 -4.93 -12.01
C VAL A 317 -1.13 -4.97 -12.09
N LEU A 318 -1.80 -5.16 -10.95
CA LEU A 318 -3.25 -5.20 -10.89
C LEU A 318 -3.90 -3.86 -11.25
N GLY A 319 -3.31 -2.73 -10.84
CA GLY A 319 -3.78 -1.40 -11.23
C GLY A 319 -3.78 -1.21 -12.76
N GLY A 320 -2.72 -1.63 -13.44
CA GLY A 320 -2.68 -1.62 -14.90
C GLY A 320 -3.68 -2.59 -15.54
N LEU A 321 -3.91 -3.75 -14.92
CA LEU A 321 -4.93 -4.71 -15.38
C LEU A 321 -6.35 -4.13 -15.27
N LEU A 322 -6.67 -3.47 -14.15
CA LEU A 322 -7.98 -2.87 -13.89
C LEU A 322 -8.32 -1.71 -14.84
N HIS A 323 -7.32 -1.10 -15.49
CA HIS A 323 -7.56 -0.14 -16.58
C HIS A 323 -7.94 -0.80 -17.91
N LEU A 324 -7.81 -2.12 -18.03
CA LEU A 324 -8.08 -2.90 -19.24
C LEU A 324 -9.26 -3.87 -19.08
N VAL A 325 -9.48 -4.39 -17.88
CA VAL A 325 -10.49 -5.41 -17.59
C VAL A 325 -11.19 -5.08 -16.28
N GLU A 326 -12.52 -5.05 -16.32
CA GLU A 326 -13.37 -4.90 -15.13
C GLU A 326 -13.50 -6.25 -14.40
N LEU A 327 -13.02 -6.32 -13.16
CA LEU A 327 -13.06 -7.55 -12.35
C LEU A 327 -14.26 -7.59 -11.40
N TYR A 328 -14.87 -6.45 -11.13
CA TYR A 328 -15.99 -6.33 -10.21
C TYR A 328 -16.81 -5.10 -10.56
N GLU A 329 -18.10 -5.15 -10.23
CA GLU A 329 -18.99 -3.99 -10.27
C GLU A 329 -18.64 -3.03 -9.13
N PRO A 330 -18.75 -1.70 -9.33
CA PRO A 330 -18.46 -0.72 -8.30
C PRO A 330 -19.30 -0.91 -7.03
N ASP A 331 -18.66 -1.37 -5.96
CA ASP A 331 -19.24 -1.48 -4.61
C ASP A 331 -18.34 -0.72 -3.62
N PRO A 332 -18.74 0.50 -3.21
CA PRO A 332 -18.00 1.28 -2.22
C PRO A 332 -18.23 0.78 -0.78
N GLY A 333 -19.11 -0.20 -0.56
CA GLY A 333 -19.47 -0.70 0.77
C GLY A 333 -18.29 -1.34 1.50
N GLU A 334 -17.90 -0.76 2.63
CA GLU A 334 -16.84 -1.29 3.50
C GLU A 334 -17.37 -2.45 4.35
N ARG A 335 -17.37 -3.66 3.78
CA ARG A 335 -18.04 -4.84 4.38
C ARG A 335 -17.15 -6.07 4.58
N ILE A 336 -15.93 -6.06 4.05
CA ILE A 336 -15.06 -7.25 4.04
C ILE A 336 -13.98 -7.12 5.10
N TYR A 337 -13.93 -8.08 6.02
CA TYR A 337 -12.81 -8.26 6.92
C TYR A 337 -11.55 -8.70 6.14
N VAL A 338 -10.42 -8.05 6.42
CA VAL A 338 -9.08 -8.49 5.98
C VAL A 338 -8.09 -8.35 7.13
N THR A 339 -6.98 -9.08 7.09
CA THR A 339 -5.99 -9.11 8.18
C THR A 339 -4.87 -8.07 8.04
N TRP A 340 -4.79 -7.39 6.90
CA TRP A 340 -3.75 -6.38 6.62
C TRP A 340 -4.20 -4.93 6.82
N ARG A 341 -5.46 -4.73 7.25
CA ARG A 341 -6.08 -3.44 7.51
C ARG A 341 -6.99 -3.56 8.73
N ASP A 342 -7.06 -2.49 9.49
CA ASP A 342 -7.85 -2.45 10.72
C ASP A 342 -9.33 -2.15 10.46
N ASP A 343 -9.64 -1.48 9.34
CA ASP A 343 -10.99 -1.13 8.90
C ASP A 343 -11.58 -2.19 7.94
N PRO A 344 -12.92 -2.36 7.92
CA PRO A 344 -13.60 -3.11 6.87
C PRO A 344 -13.25 -2.58 5.48
N ARG A 345 -13.13 -3.45 4.49
CA ARG A 345 -12.71 -3.09 3.14
C ARG A 345 -13.86 -3.23 2.14
N PRO A 346 -13.91 -2.39 1.10
CA PRO A 346 -14.70 -2.67 -0.08
C PRO A 346 -14.10 -3.82 -0.89
N VAL A 347 -14.87 -4.40 -1.81
CA VAL A 347 -14.45 -5.50 -2.70
C VAL A 347 -13.15 -5.15 -3.42
N SER A 348 -13.06 -3.94 -3.95
CA SER A 348 -11.86 -3.42 -4.62
C SER A 348 -10.62 -3.47 -3.73
N GLY A 349 -10.75 -3.03 -2.47
CA GLY A 349 -9.65 -3.02 -1.50
C GLY A 349 -9.24 -4.42 -1.03
N ALA A 350 -10.21 -5.33 -0.89
CA ALA A 350 -9.95 -6.72 -0.53
C ALA A 350 -9.26 -7.48 -1.68
N LEU A 351 -9.71 -7.31 -2.92
CA LEU A 351 -9.11 -7.94 -4.11
C LEU A 351 -7.66 -7.47 -4.31
N GLN A 352 -7.42 -6.17 -4.19
CA GLN A 352 -6.07 -5.59 -4.22
C GLN A 352 -5.14 -6.26 -3.20
N GLY A 353 -5.61 -6.40 -1.96
CA GLY A 353 -4.82 -7.04 -0.91
C GLY A 353 -4.59 -8.53 -1.16
N VAL A 354 -5.59 -9.28 -1.64
CA VAL A 354 -5.43 -10.71 -1.97
C VAL A 354 -4.31 -10.92 -3.00
N TYR A 355 -4.29 -10.12 -4.07
CA TYR A 355 -3.27 -10.27 -5.11
C TYR A 355 -1.87 -9.86 -4.62
N ALA A 356 -1.77 -8.78 -3.82
CA ALA A 356 -0.50 -8.36 -3.24
C ALA A 356 0.06 -9.38 -2.25
N PHE A 357 -0.77 -9.87 -1.31
CA PHE A 357 -0.33 -10.86 -0.33
C PHE A 357 -0.17 -12.26 -0.90
N PHE A 358 -0.76 -12.58 -2.06
CA PHE A 358 -0.40 -13.77 -2.81
C PHE A 358 1.08 -13.74 -3.25
N GLY A 359 1.56 -12.59 -3.75
CA GLY A 359 2.98 -12.36 -4.04
C GLY A 359 3.88 -12.46 -2.81
N VAL A 360 3.47 -11.83 -1.70
CA VAL A 360 4.21 -11.90 -0.41
C VAL A 360 4.27 -13.34 0.12
N THR A 361 3.16 -14.08 0.03
CA THR A 361 3.11 -15.50 0.44
C THR A 361 4.09 -16.33 -0.39
N ALA A 362 4.13 -16.11 -1.72
CA ALA A 362 5.06 -16.80 -2.61
C ALA A 362 6.53 -16.54 -2.23
N PHE A 363 6.86 -15.30 -1.84
CA PHE A 363 8.19 -14.91 -1.39
C PHE A 363 8.62 -15.63 -0.10
N TRP A 364 7.80 -15.55 0.95
CA TRP A 364 8.13 -16.20 2.22
C TRP A 364 8.19 -17.73 2.11
N ARG A 365 7.31 -18.31 1.28
CA ARG A 365 7.39 -19.74 0.92
C ARG A 365 8.73 -20.09 0.29
N ALA A 366 9.21 -19.29 -0.65
CA ALA A 366 10.48 -19.52 -1.34
C ALA A 366 11.69 -19.37 -0.40
N LEU A 367 11.68 -18.37 0.49
CA LEU A 367 12.71 -18.22 1.52
C LEU A 367 12.73 -19.38 2.51
N GLY A 368 11.56 -19.82 2.97
CA GLY A 368 11.43 -20.97 3.88
C GLY A 368 12.00 -22.25 3.27
N ARG A 369 11.70 -22.52 2.00
CA ARG A 369 12.26 -23.67 1.25
C ARG A 369 13.77 -23.59 1.06
N ALA A 370 14.33 -22.38 0.97
CA ALA A 370 15.76 -22.15 0.86
C ALA A 370 16.48 -22.10 2.23
N GLY A 371 15.75 -22.30 3.34
CA GLY A 371 16.31 -22.22 4.70
C GLY A 371 16.76 -20.82 5.11
N GLN A 372 16.29 -19.76 4.44
CA GLN A 372 16.62 -18.38 4.77
C GLN A 372 15.75 -17.88 5.93
N SER A 373 16.39 -17.42 7.00
CA SER A 373 15.73 -16.96 8.24
C SER A 373 14.58 -17.89 8.67
N PRO A 374 14.85 -19.19 8.93
CA PRO A 374 13.85 -20.26 8.90
C PRO A 374 12.69 -20.05 9.87
N ARG A 375 12.91 -19.44 11.04
CA ARG A 375 11.83 -19.11 11.99
C ARG A 375 10.89 -18.04 11.42
N ARG A 376 11.46 -16.90 10.97
CA ARG A 376 10.69 -15.80 10.37
C ARG A 376 9.98 -16.21 9.09
N SER A 377 10.67 -16.88 8.17
CA SER A 377 10.07 -17.27 6.89
C SER A 377 8.97 -18.32 7.05
N ALA A 378 9.12 -19.28 7.98
CA ALA A 378 8.06 -20.21 8.31
C ALA A 378 6.84 -19.51 8.93
N PHE A 379 7.05 -18.55 9.84
CA PHE A 379 5.96 -17.76 10.43
C PHE A 379 5.22 -16.92 9.39
N GLU A 380 5.93 -16.10 8.62
CA GLU A 380 5.32 -15.22 7.63
C GLU A 380 4.62 -16.01 6.50
N PHE A 381 5.19 -17.15 6.07
CA PHE A 381 4.50 -18.04 5.13
C PHE A 381 3.21 -18.61 5.72
N ALA A 382 3.26 -19.15 6.95
CA ALA A 382 2.09 -19.71 7.62
C ALA A 382 1.00 -18.65 7.85
N PHE A 383 1.40 -17.44 8.25
CA PHE A 383 0.49 -16.32 8.46
C PHE A 383 -0.15 -15.89 7.15
N TRP A 384 0.63 -15.45 6.15
CA TRP A 384 0.08 -14.88 4.94
C TRP A 384 -0.69 -15.87 4.08
N ARG A 385 -0.31 -17.16 4.04
CA ARG A 385 -1.08 -18.16 3.27
C ARG A 385 -2.49 -18.33 3.81
N GLU A 386 -2.68 -18.32 5.13
CA GLU A 386 -3.98 -18.52 5.77
C GLU A 386 -4.83 -17.25 5.63
N GLN A 387 -4.24 -16.09 5.92
CA GLN A 387 -4.95 -14.81 5.87
C GLN A 387 -5.38 -14.45 4.44
N THR A 388 -4.50 -14.67 3.45
CA THR A 388 -4.83 -14.44 2.04
C THR A 388 -5.91 -15.41 1.57
N TRP A 389 -5.81 -16.70 1.93
CA TRP A 389 -6.79 -17.71 1.56
C TRP A 389 -8.18 -17.43 2.13
N ARG A 390 -8.25 -16.98 3.39
CA ARG A 390 -9.50 -16.60 4.04
C ARG A 390 -10.23 -15.51 3.25
N THR A 391 -9.55 -14.40 2.95
CA THR A 391 -10.14 -13.29 2.20
C THR A 391 -10.49 -13.70 0.77
N LEU A 392 -9.63 -14.50 0.11
CA LEU A 392 -9.90 -15.04 -1.22
C LEU A 392 -11.20 -15.85 -1.26
N ARG A 393 -11.45 -16.70 -0.25
CA ARG A 393 -12.70 -17.49 -0.16
C ARG A 393 -13.94 -16.62 0.00
N VAL A 394 -13.84 -15.54 0.78
CA VAL A 394 -14.94 -14.56 0.92
C VAL A 394 -15.23 -13.91 -0.44
N LEU A 395 -14.18 -13.45 -1.13
CA LEU A 395 -14.34 -12.79 -2.44
C LEU A 395 -14.89 -13.72 -3.51
N ARG A 396 -14.45 -14.98 -3.59
CA ARG A 396 -14.94 -15.93 -4.61
C ARG A 396 -16.45 -16.19 -4.55
N GLY A 397 -17.06 -16.02 -3.38
CA GLY A 397 -18.51 -16.10 -3.20
C GLY A 397 -19.24 -14.78 -3.42
N ASP A 398 -18.54 -13.68 -3.69
CA ASP A 398 -19.15 -12.36 -3.77
C ASP A 398 -19.92 -12.18 -5.11
N PRO A 399 -21.17 -11.69 -5.06
CA PRO A 399 -21.98 -11.51 -6.26
C PRO A 399 -21.47 -10.40 -7.17
N THR A 400 -20.72 -9.41 -6.65
CA THR A 400 -20.25 -8.23 -7.41
C THR A 400 -19.13 -8.55 -8.40
N LEU A 401 -18.54 -9.76 -8.36
CA LEU A 401 -17.50 -10.15 -9.31
C LEU A 401 -18.07 -10.33 -10.72
N THR A 402 -17.34 -9.81 -11.70
CA THR A 402 -17.58 -10.16 -13.11
C THR A 402 -17.06 -11.56 -13.42
N ASP A 403 -17.39 -12.12 -14.59
CA ASP A 403 -16.82 -13.41 -15.03
C ASP A 403 -15.28 -13.39 -15.07
N ALA A 404 -14.70 -12.25 -15.47
CA ALA A 404 -13.26 -12.03 -15.45
C ALA A 404 -12.72 -12.03 -14.02
N GLY A 405 -13.43 -11.39 -13.08
CA GLY A 405 -13.09 -11.40 -11.66
C GLY A 405 -13.09 -12.79 -11.04
N ARG A 406 -14.14 -13.58 -11.31
CA ARG A 406 -14.22 -14.98 -10.85
C ARG A 406 -13.06 -15.81 -11.38
N ARG A 407 -12.80 -15.72 -12.69
CA ARG A 407 -11.65 -16.38 -13.34
C ARG A 407 -10.32 -15.98 -12.69
N PHE A 408 -10.09 -14.69 -12.47
CA PHE A 408 -8.86 -14.19 -11.85
C PHE A 408 -8.65 -14.76 -10.45
N LEU A 409 -9.70 -14.79 -9.63
CA LEU A 409 -9.62 -15.35 -8.28
C LEU A 409 -9.52 -16.88 -8.26
N ASP A 410 -10.12 -17.57 -9.23
CA ASP A 410 -9.99 -19.01 -9.41
C ASP A 410 -8.54 -19.40 -9.75
N ASP A 411 -7.88 -18.63 -10.63
CA ASP A 411 -6.47 -18.82 -10.97
C ASP A 411 -5.54 -18.63 -9.75
N ILE A 412 -5.83 -17.62 -8.90
CA ILE A 412 -5.12 -17.45 -7.63
C ILE A 412 -5.38 -18.65 -6.71
N ALA A 413 -6.64 -19.10 -6.62
CA ALA A 413 -7.02 -20.21 -5.76
C ALA A 413 -6.37 -21.53 -6.18
N GLU A 414 -6.21 -21.78 -7.49
CA GLU A 414 -5.51 -22.95 -8.02
C GLU A 414 -4.05 -23.00 -7.55
N ARG A 415 -3.38 -21.85 -7.45
CA ARG A 415 -1.99 -21.75 -6.97
C ARG A 415 -1.89 -21.78 -5.45
N LEU A 416 -2.73 -21.01 -4.76
CA LEU A 416 -2.67 -20.83 -3.30
C LEU A 416 -3.29 -21.99 -2.51
N GLY A 417 -4.26 -22.69 -3.11
CA GLY A 417 -4.97 -23.82 -2.49
C GLY A 417 -4.04 -24.93 -2.03
N PRO A 418 -3.17 -25.48 -2.90
CA PRO A 418 -2.19 -26.49 -2.50
C PRO A 418 -1.22 -26.03 -1.40
N TRP A 419 -0.99 -24.72 -1.24
CA TRP A 419 -0.07 -24.21 -0.22
C TRP A 419 -0.65 -24.28 1.20
N GLN A 420 -1.96 -24.48 1.34
CA GLN A 420 -2.61 -24.62 2.66
C GLN A 420 -2.16 -25.89 3.38
N ASP A 421 -1.92 -26.96 2.61
CA ASP A 421 -1.53 -28.27 3.14
C ASP A 421 0.00 -28.44 3.26
N GLU A 422 0.78 -27.43 2.83
CA GLU A 422 2.23 -27.50 2.96
C GLU A 422 2.65 -27.52 4.46
N PRO A 423 3.54 -28.42 4.87
CA PRO A 423 3.96 -28.48 6.28
C PRO A 423 4.75 -27.23 6.66
N VAL A 424 4.51 -26.73 7.86
CA VAL A 424 5.27 -25.65 8.51
C VAL A 424 5.68 -26.11 9.90
N ALA A 425 6.75 -25.53 10.45
CA ALA A 425 7.16 -25.82 11.82
C ALA A 425 6.00 -25.55 12.79
N ALA A 426 5.80 -26.45 13.76
CA ALA A 426 4.66 -26.37 14.69
C ALA A 426 4.59 -25.03 15.44
N GLU A 427 5.76 -24.50 15.85
CA GLU A 427 5.87 -23.18 16.46
C GLU A 427 5.34 -22.08 15.53
N ALA A 428 5.81 -22.05 14.27
CA ALA A 428 5.40 -21.05 13.29
C ALA A 428 3.88 -21.11 13.00
N GLY A 429 3.33 -22.32 12.86
CA GLY A 429 1.89 -22.52 12.68
C GLY A 429 1.07 -22.04 13.88
N ALA A 430 1.52 -22.33 15.10
CA ALA A 430 0.85 -21.87 16.32
C ALA A 430 0.87 -20.35 16.46
N LEU A 431 2.03 -19.72 16.20
CA LEU A 431 2.18 -18.26 16.24
C LEU A 431 1.34 -17.57 15.16
N ALA A 432 1.33 -18.10 13.93
CA ALA A 432 0.51 -17.58 12.83
C ALA A 432 -0.99 -17.65 13.15
N ALA A 433 -1.46 -18.79 13.66
CA ALA A 433 -2.84 -18.97 14.08
C ALA A 433 -3.21 -18.02 15.23
N ALA A 434 -2.31 -17.82 16.20
CA ALA A 434 -2.52 -16.87 17.29
C ALA A 434 -2.65 -15.43 16.77
N ALA A 435 -1.75 -14.99 15.88
CA ALA A 435 -1.80 -13.66 15.27
C ALA A 435 -3.07 -13.44 14.43
N GLY A 436 -3.50 -14.44 13.65
CA GLY A 436 -4.74 -14.37 12.88
C GLY A 436 -5.99 -14.28 13.76
N ARG A 437 -6.05 -15.07 14.85
CA ARG A 437 -7.14 -14.99 15.84
C ARG A 437 -7.16 -13.67 16.58
N ASP A 438 -5.98 -13.16 16.95
CA ASP A 438 -5.81 -11.86 17.60
C ASP A 438 -6.43 -10.76 16.73
N HIS A 439 -6.01 -10.69 15.47
CA HIS A 439 -6.50 -9.68 14.54
C HIS A 439 -8.01 -9.81 14.30
N LEU A 440 -8.53 -11.02 14.06
CA LEU A 440 -9.96 -11.22 13.83
C LEU A 440 -10.78 -10.79 15.04
N ALA A 441 -10.45 -11.30 16.23
CA ALA A 441 -11.20 -11.01 17.45
C ALA A 441 -11.16 -9.50 17.77
N GLY A 442 -10.00 -8.87 17.60
CA GLY A 442 -9.81 -7.42 17.75
C GLY A 442 -10.62 -6.62 16.73
N TRP A 443 -10.70 -7.08 15.48
CA TRP A 443 -11.54 -6.45 14.46
C TRP A 443 -13.02 -6.61 14.78
N ARG A 444 -13.47 -7.82 15.14
CA ARG A 444 -14.88 -8.10 15.44
C ARG A 444 -15.39 -7.24 16.59
N VAL A 445 -14.64 -7.19 17.69
CA VAL A 445 -15.02 -6.38 18.84
C VAL A 445 -15.10 -4.89 18.48
N ARG A 446 -14.33 -4.39 17.52
CA ARG A 446 -14.37 -2.97 17.13
C ARG A 446 -15.45 -2.65 16.11
N HIS A 447 -15.71 -3.56 15.17
CA HIS A 447 -16.49 -3.27 13.97
C HIS A 447 -17.85 -3.98 13.90
N LEU A 448 -18.11 -4.97 14.74
CA LEU A 448 -19.42 -5.61 14.81
C LEU A 448 -20.24 -5.03 15.96
N ARG A 449 -21.56 -4.98 15.75
CA ARG A 449 -22.55 -4.59 16.76
C ARG A 449 -23.57 -5.73 16.83
N PRO A 450 -23.60 -6.49 17.93
CA PRO A 450 -24.63 -7.49 18.12
C PRO A 450 -26.02 -6.87 18.08
N ASP A 451 -27.01 -7.64 17.67
CA ASP A 451 -28.42 -7.30 17.74
C ASP A 451 -28.80 -6.94 19.19
N PRO A 452 -29.35 -5.74 19.45
CA PRO A 452 -29.77 -5.34 20.78
C PRO A 452 -30.74 -6.31 21.48
N SER A 453 -31.56 -7.04 20.71
CA SER A 453 -32.49 -8.05 21.23
C SER A 453 -31.74 -9.26 21.81
N VAL A 454 -30.71 -9.74 21.10
CA VAL A 454 -29.82 -10.82 21.55
C VAL A 454 -29.07 -10.42 22.82
N VAL A 455 -28.55 -9.19 22.87
CA VAL A 455 -27.87 -8.66 24.06
C VAL A 455 -28.82 -8.61 25.26
N THR A 456 -30.05 -8.12 25.05
CA THR A 456 -31.07 -8.02 26.09
C THR A 456 -31.48 -9.40 26.60
N GLU A 457 -31.67 -10.38 25.71
CA GLU A 457 -32.03 -11.75 26.08
C GLU A 457 -30.94 -12.41 26.91
N LEU A 458 -29.67 -12.29 26.50
CA LEU A 458 -28.53 -12.84 27.23
C LEU A 458 -28.36 -12.19 28.61
N ALA A 459 -28.53 -10.86 28.69
CA ALA A 459 -28.47 -10.14 29.95
C ALA A 459 -29.58 -10.59 30.92
N ALA A 460 -30.81 -10.75 30.41
CA ALA A 460 -31.94 -11.25 31.20
C ALA A 460 -31.72 -12.71 31.65
N ALA A 461 -31.22 -13.58 30.76
CA ALA A 461 -30.90 -14.96 31.09
C ALA A 461 -29.84 -15.04 32.20
N TRP A 462 -28.76 -14.26 32.11
CA TRP A 462 -27.74 -14.16 33.15
C TRP A 462 -28.32 -13.72 34.50
N LEU A 463 -29.10 -12.63 34.53
CA LEU A 463 -29.72 -12.09 35.75
C LEU A 463 -30.68 -13.08 36.41
N SER A 464 -31.38 -13.88 35.61
CA SER A 464 -32.28 -14.93 36.09
C SER A 464 -31.59 -16.25 36.46
N GLY A 465 -30.25 -16.32 36.36
CA GLY A 465 -29.49 -17.55 36.63
C GLY A 465 -29.79 -18.71 35.65
N ARG A 466 -30.35 -18.39 34.47
CA ARG A 466 -30.69 -19.40 33.47
C ARG A 466 -29.43 -19.84 32.69
N PRO A 467 -29.41 -21.07 32.17
CA PRO A 467 -28.42 -21.48 31.17
C PRO A 467 -28.40 -20.50 29.99
N ARG A 468 -27.25 -20.40 29.31
CA ARG A 468 -27.15 -19.61 28.08
C ARG A 468 -28.21 -20.10 27.08
N PRO A 469 -29.12 -19.25 26.59
CA PRO A 469 -30.04 -19.62 25.53
C PRO A 469 -29.27 -20.05 24.27
N PRO A 470 -29.78 -21.04 23.51
CA PRO A 470 -29.23 -21.42 22.21
C PRO A 470 -29.57 -20.34 21.19
N ILE A 471 -28.95 -19.17 21.34
CA ILE A 471 -29.04 -18.12 20.32
C ILE A 471 -28.17 -18.60 19.17
N THR A 472 -28.83 -18.88 18.04
CA THR A 472 -28.17 -19.08 16.76
C THR A 472 -27.24 -17.89 16.55
N PRO A 473 -25.94 -18.08 16.25
CA PRO A 473 -25.09 -16.97 15.84
C PRO A 473 -25.87 -16.16 14.79
N GLU A 474 -25.99 -14.85 15.03
CA GLU A 474 -26.74 -13.93 14.18
C GLU A 474 -26.49 -14.20 12.70
N SER A 475 -27.52 -13.88 11.89
CA SER A 475 -27.47 -13.85 10.44
C SER A 475 -26.11 -13.30 10.00
N PRO A 476 -25.41 -13.93 9.03
CA PRO A 476 -24.13 -13.44 8.50
C PRO A 476 -24.20 -12.05 7.83
N ASP A 477 -25.28 -11.29 8.04
CA ASP A 477 -25.71 -10.15 7.25
C ASP A 477 -25.64 -8.80 7.97
N LEU A 478 -25.30 -8.73 9.27
CA LEU A 478 -25.07 -7.42 9.88
C LEU A 478 -23.74 -6.85 9.36
N PRO A 479 -23.76 -5.80 8.52
CA PRO A 479 -22.55 -5.27 7.94
C PRO A 479 -21.70 -4.67 9.07
N PRO A 480 -20.37 -4.79 9.01
CA PRO A 480 -19.52 -4.12 9.96
C PRO A 480 -19.70 -2.60 9.86
N THR A 481 -19.54 -1.90 10.99
CA THR A 481 -19.49 -0.44 10.99
C THR A 481 -18.06 0.04 10.70
N PRO A 482 -17.89 1.08 9.86
CA PRO A 482 -16.59 1.67 9.61
C PRO A 482 -16.06 2.42 10.85
N VAL A 483 -16.92 2.75 11.82
CA VAL A 483 -16.54 3.48 13.04
C VAL A 483 -16.10 2.47 14.12
N PRO A 484 -14.79 2.42 14.46
CA PRO A 484 -14.28 1.48 15.44
C PRO A 484 -14.74 1.85 16.86
N ASP A 485 -15.06 0.84 17.68
CA ASP A 485 -15.34 1.00 19.11
C ASP A 485 -14.13 0.57 19.96
N GLY A 486 -13.31 1.57 20.30
CA GLY A 486 -12.13 1.45 21.15
C GLY A 486 -10.80 1.49 20.38
N ALA A 487 -9.75 1.91 21.09
CA ALA A 487 -8.37 1.88 20.60
C ALA A 487 -7.85 0.44 20.50
N TRP A 488 -6.92 0.24 19.58
CA TRP A 488 -6.35 -1.08 19.28
C TRP A 488 -4.83 -0.99 19.14
N SER A 489 -4.14 -2.07 19.50
CA SER A 489 -2.69 -2.18 19.30
C SER A 489 -2.36 -3.51 18.65
N HIS A 490 -1.38 -3.49 17.74
CA HIS A 490 -0.81 -4.66 17.07
C HIS A 490 0.39 -5.24 17.84
N ALA A 491 0.60 -4.78 19.08
CA ALA A 491 1.78 -5.08 19.87
C ALA A 491 2.13 -6.57 19.96
N ARG A 492 1.15 -7.46 20.13
CA ARG A 492 1.41 -8.91 20.19
C ARG A 492 1.96 -9.45 18.87
N THR A 493 1.40 -9.07 17.73
CA THR A 493 1.90 -9.50 16.43
C THR A 493 3.29 -8.93 16.16
N ASP A 494 3.54 -7.68 16.55
CA ASP A 494 4.86 -7.06 16.45
C ASP A 494 5.90 -7.77 17.34
N LEU A 495 5.53 -8.13 18.58
CA LEU A 495 6.36 -8.93 19.49
C LEU A 495 6.65 -10.33 18.92
N ILE A 496 5.65 -11.00 18.33
CA ILE A 496 5.85 -12.29 17.64
C ILE A 496 6.86 -12.13 16.50
N ARG A 497 6.72 -11.11 15.65
CA ARG A 497 7.64 -10.84 14.55
C ARG A 497 9.07 -10.58 15.02
N LEU A 498 9.25 -9.86 16.13
CA LEU A 498 10.56 -9.69 16.76
C LEU A 498 11.14 -11.02 17.25
N ALA A 499 10.33 -11.83 17.91
CA ALA A 499 10.77 -13.13 18.44
C ALA A 499 11.23 -14.08 17.34
N VAL A 500 10.54 -14.13 16.19
CA VAL A 500 10.89 -15.00 15.06
C VAL A 500 12.01 -14.45 14.18
N SER A 501 12.21 -13.13 14.16
CA SER A 501 13.30 -12.46 13.42
C SER A 501 14.62 -12.44 14.19
N GLY A 502 14.57 -12.65 15.52
CA GLY A 502 15.68 -12.38 16.44
C GLY A 502 15.67 -10.90 16.87
N THR A 503 16.05 -10.62 18.12
CA THR A 503 16.03 -9.26 18.68
C THR A 503 17.10 -8.39 18.01
N PRO A 504 16.74 -7.38 17.19
CA PRO A 504 17.70 -6.38 16.77
C PRO A 504 18.02 -5.52 18.00
N LEU A 505 19.30 -5.32 18.30
CA LEU A 505 19.69 -4.29 19.26
C LEU A 505 19.38 -2.92 18.64
N SER A 506 18.68 -2.05 19.36
CA SER A 506 18.55 -0.64 18.96
C SER A 506 19.93 0.01 18.91
N HIS A 507 20.05 1.19 18.30
CA HIS A 507 21.31 1.94 18.22
C HIS A 507 21.97 2.21 19.59
N ASP A 508 21.20 2.19 20.68
CA ASP A 508 21.63 2.35 22.07
C ASP A 508 21.87 1.01 22.81
N GLY A 509 21.82 -0.12 22.10
CA GLY A 509 22.03 -1.45 22.67
C GLY A 509 20.85 -1.99 23.50
N ARG A 510 19.69 -1.31 23.51
CA ARG A 510 18.48 -1.78 24.20
C ARG A 510 17.53 -2.50 23.25
N PRO A 511 16.78 -3.51 23.71
CA PRO A 511 15.69 -4.08 22.92
C PRO A 511 14.65 -2.99 22.62
N PRO A 512 14.16 -2.89 21.38
CA PRO A 512 13.25 -1.82 21.00
C PRO A 512 11.90 -2.00 21.70
N THR A 513 11.34 -0.90 22.23
CA THR A 513 10.04 -0.91 22.91
C THR A 513 8.91 -0.97 21.89
N VAL A 514 8.09 -2.03 21.91
CA VAL A 514 6.92 -2.15 21.04
C VAL A 514 5.80 -1.20 21.49
N PRO A 515 5.34 -0.26 20.63
CA PRO A 515 4.29 0.68 21.00
C PRO A 515 3.00 -0.01 21.45
N GLY A 516 2.49 0.40 22.60
CA GLY A 516 1.24 -0.12 23.16
C GLY A 516 1.29 -1.54 23.70
N ALA A 517 2.48 -2.17 23.77
CA ALA A 517 2.67 -3.45 24.45
C ALA A 517 2.50 -3.29 25.96
N THR A 518 1.78 -4.21 26.59
CA THR A 518 1.65 -4.28 28.05
C THR A 518 2.53 -5.37 28.65
N ALA A 519 2.66 -5.39 29.97
CA ALA A 519 3.34 -6.50 30.67
C ALA A 519 2.66 -7.85 30.40
N ALA A 520 1.34 -7.87 30.21
CA ALA A 520 0.59 -9.08 29.85
C ALA A 520 0.92 -9.56 28.43
N ASP A 521 1.08 -8.64 27.47
CA ASP A 521 1.51 -8.97 26.10
C ASP A 521 2.94 -9.55 26.09
N LEU A 522 3.85 -8.97 26.88
CA LEU A 522 5.21 -9.48 27.05
C LEU A 522 5.21 -10.88 27.66
N ALA A 523 4.44 -11.12 28.73
CA ALA A 523 4.30 -12.44 29.34
C ALA A 523 3.72 -13.47 28.35
N TYR A 524 2.70 -13.08 27.57
CA TYR A 524 2.10 -13.95 26.56
C TYR A 524 3.13 -14.37 25.50
N THR A 525 3.88 -13.41 24.95
CA THR A 525 4.90 -13.69 23.92
C THR A 525 6.13 -14.42 24.45
N ALA A 526 6.44 -14.29 25.75
CA ALA A 526 7.46 -15.09 26.42
C ALA A 526 7.01 -16.53 26.74
N GLY A 527 5.74 -16.87 26.53
CA GLY A 527 5.17 -18.18 26.84
C GLY A 527 4.71 -18.35 28.30
N ASP A 528 4.78 -17.30 29.12
CA ASP A 528 4.22 -17.30 30.48
C ASP A 528 2.72 -16.98 30.44
N PHE A 529 1.95 -17.95 29.98
CA PHE A 529 0.50 -17.79 29.81
C PHE A 529 -0.24 -17.62 31.14
N LEU A 530 0.32 -18.09 32.26
CA LEU A 530 -0.31 -17.88 33.57
C LEU A 530 -0.21 -16.41 33.96
N GLU A 531 0.99 -15.82 33.88
CA GLU A 531 1.18 -14.40 34.17
C GLU A 531 0.43 -13.52 33.17
N ALA A 532 0.39 -13.90 31.89
CA ALA A 532 -0.42 -13.19 30.89
C ALA A 532 -1.91 -13.16 31.26
N VAL A 533 -2.49 -14.29 31.67
CA VAL A 533 -3.89 -14.37 32.12
C VAL A 533 -4.12 -13.43 33.32
N GLN A 534 -3.23 -13.44 34.32
CA GLN A 534 -3.39 -12.55 35.48
C GLN A 534 -3.21 -11.08 35.11
N GLY A 535 -2.29 -10.78 34.19
CA GLY A 535 -2.08 -9.45 33.63
C GLY A 535 -3.34 -8.91 32.95
N TYR A 536 -3.92 -9.66 32.01
CA TYR A 536 -5.14 -9.22 31.32
C TYR A 536 -6.35 -9.12 32.25
N ARG A 537 -6.47 -9.97 33.27
CA ARG A 537 -7.50 -9.82 34.32
C ARG A 537 -7.36 -8.50 35.06
N ARG A 538 -6.14 -8.12 35.46
CA ARG A 538 -5.87 -6.83 36.12
C ARG A 538 -6.21 -5.66 35.19
N GLU A 539 -5.84 -5.74 33.91
CA GLU A 539 -6.18 -4.71 32.92
C GLU A 539 -7.69 -4.57 32.73
N LEU A 540 -8.43 -5.68 32.63
CA LEU A 540 -9.89 -5.70 32.45
C LEU A 540 -10.66 -5.29 33.70
N ALA A 541 -10.09 -5.46 34.90
CA ALA A 541 -10.66 -4.93 36.12
C ALA A 541 -10.66 -3.39 36.13
N VAL A 542 -9.68 -2.75 35.48
CA VAL A 542 -9.58 -1.29 35.33
C VAL A 542 -10.36 -0.80 34.11
N ALA A 543 -10.22 -1.48 32.97
CA ALA A 543 -10.79 -1.09 31.68
C ALA A 543 -11.48 -2.28 31.00
N PRO A 544 -12.70 -2.66 31.43
CA PRO A 544 -13.38 -3.88 30.96
C PRO A 544 -13.79 -3.86 29.49
N ASP A 545 -13.72 -2.71 28.83
CA ASP A 545 -14.03 -2.55 27.39
C ASP A 545 -12.85 -2.68 26.47
N ARG A 546 -11.63 -2.76 27.00
CA ARG A 546 -10.39 -2.64 26.22
C ARG A 546 -10.26 -3.81 25.24
N PRO A 547 -10.35 -3.59 23.91
CA PRO A 547 -10.27 -4.65 22.91
C PRO A 547 -9.04 -5.54 23.06
N ASN A 548 -7.86 -4.93 23.22
CA ASN A 548 -6.60 -5.67 23.34
C ASN A 548 -6.58 -6.67 24.49
N SER A 549 -7.16 -6.30 25.64
CA SER A 549 -7.12 -7.10 26.86
C SER A 549 -8.19 -8.19 26.85
N LEU A 550 -9.35 -7.93 26.22
CA LEU A 550 -10.38 -8.94 25.97
C LEU A 550 -9.83 -10.09 25.12
N VAL A 551 -9.22 -9.72 23.99
CA VAL A 551 -8.64 -10.68 23.05
C VAL A 551 -7.39 -11.34 23.65
N GLY A 552 -6.53 -10.57 24.32
CA GLY A 552 -5.35 -11.08 25.00
C GLY A 552 -5.67 -12.14 26.05
N LEU A 553 -6.71 -11.91 26.86
CA LEU A 553 -7.20 -12.91 27.82
C LEU A 553 -7.68 -14.18 27.10
N GLY A 554 -8.42 -14.03 26.00
CA GLY A 554 -8.87 -15.17 25.18
C GLY A 554 -7.70 -16.00 24.64
N LEU A 555 -6.67 -15.35 24.09
CA LEU A 555 -5.46 -15.99 23.58
C LEU A 555 -4.68 -16.71 24.69
N ALA A 556 -4.47 -16.05 25.83
CA ALA A 556 -3.71 -16.62 26.95
C ALA A 556 -4.44 -17.81 27.59
N LEU A 557 -5.78 -17.76 27.69
CA LEU A 557 -6.57 -18.91 28.14
C LEU A 557 -6.52 -20.07 27.14
N ALA A 558 -6.64 -19.79 25.82
CA ALA A 558 -6.56 -20.83 24.78
C ALA A 558 -5.19 -21.54 24.77
N ALA A 559 -4.11 -20.79 25.00
CA ALA A 559 -2.75 -21.32 25.06
C ALA A 559 -2.53 -22.29 26.25
N ARG A 560 -3.37 -22.20 27.29
CA ARG A 560 -3.34 -23.11 28.45
C ARG A 560 -4.24 -24.34 28.29
N GLY A 561 -5.04 -24.41 27.23
CA GLY A 561 -5.92 -25.53 26.93
C GLY A 561 -7.36 -25.12 26.57
N PRO A 562 -8.25 -26.09 26.28
CA PRO A 562 -9.64 -25.81 25.95
C PRO A 562 -10.35 -25.07 27.09
N HIS A 563 -10.82 -23.85 26.81
CA HIS A 563 -11.49 -23.02 27.80
C HIS A 563 -12.72 -22.32 27.19
N PRO A 564 -13.93 -22.44 27.77
CA PRO A 564 -15.13 -21.79 27.24
C PRO A 564 -14.95 -20.28 27.06
N ALA A 565 -14.38 -19.58 28.05
CA ALA A 565 -14.14 -18.14 27.92
C ALA A 565 -13.22 -17.79 26.75
N ALA A 566 -12.22 -18.62 26.45
CA ALA A 566 -11.35 -18.40 25.30
C ALA A 566 -12.14 -18.49 23.99
N ARG A 567 -13.05 -19.46 23.86
CA ARG A 567 -13.94 -19.58 22.69
C ARG A 567 -14.76 -18.30 22.49
N ALA A 568 -15.42 -17.81 23.53
CA ALA A 568 -16.24 -16.61 23.42
C ALA A 568 -15.40 -15.35 23.12
N LEU A 569 -14.25 -15.18 23.78
CA LEU A 569 -13.39 -14.00 23.61
C LEU A 569 -12.67 -13.97 22.25
N LEU A 570 -12.51 -15.11 21.57
CA LEU A 570 -11.87 -15.17 20.26
C LEU A 570 -12.87 -15.20 19.09
N HIS A 571 -14.07 -15.76 19.29
CA HIS A 571 -15.06 -15.94 18.22
C HIS A 571 -16.22 -14.94 18.26
N CYS A 572 -16.60 -14.43 19.43
CA CYS A 572 -17.67 -13.43 19.57
C CYS A 572 -17.38 -12.37 20.68
N PRO A 573 -16.19 -11.74 20.70
CA PRO A 573 -15.83 -10.77 21.74
C PRO A 573 -16.76 -9.53 21.77
N GLU A 574 -17.31 -9.11 20.63
CA GLU A 574 -18.31 -8.05 20.51
C GLU A 574 -19.56 -8.35 21.36
N LEU A 575 -19.99 -9.60 21.38
CA LEU A 575 -21.17 -10.05 22.13
C LEU A 575 -20.88 -10.09 23.63
N VAL A 576 -19.73 -10.66 24.01
CA VAL A 576 -19.27 -10.67 25.41
C VAL A 576 -19.21 -9.23 25.94
N ARG A 577 -18.62 -8.31 25.17
CA ARG A 577 -18.49 -6.91 25.58
C ARG A 577 -19.84 -6.21 25.67
N ALA A 578 -20.74 -6.42 24.70
CA ALA A 578 -22.07 -5.82 24.71
C ALA A 578 -22.92 -6.28 25.91
N VAL A 579 -22.96 -7.59 26.17
CA VAL A 579 -23.66 -8.13 27.35
C VAL A 579 -23.00 -7.66 28.64
N HIS A 580 -21.67 -7.65 28.72
CA HIS A 580 -20.97 -7.14 29.90
C HIS A 580 -21.32 -5.66 30.16
N ARG A 581 -21.34 -4.80 29.13
CA ARG A 581 -21.76 -3.39 29.25
C ARG A 581 -23.16 -3.26 29.86
N SER A 582 -24.12 -4.08 29.40
CA SER A 582 -25.50 -4.04 29.91
C SER A 582 -25.62 -4.45 31.39
N LEU A 583 -24.69 -5.30 31.87
CA LEU A 583 -24.70 -5.84 33.24
C LEU A 583 -23.83 -5.05 34.22
N ARG A 584 -23.15 -3.97 33.82
CA ARG A 584 -22.24 -3.24 34.73
C ARG A 584 -22.90 -2.51 35.87
N ALA A 585 -24.13 -2.04 35.67
CA ALA A 585 -24.86 -1.24 36.65
C ALA A 585 -25.52 -2.10 37.74
N VAL A 586 -25.42 -3.42 37.66
CA VAL A 586 -26.02 -4.33 38.63
C VAL A 586 -25.19 -4.35 39.94
N PRO A 587 -25.77 -4.67 41.10
CA PRO A 587 -25.07 -4.57 42.39
C PRO A 587 -23.78 -5.41 42.51
N ARG A 588 -23.70 -6.52 41.77
CA ARG A 588 -22.53 -7.39 41.67
C ARG A 588 -22.27 -7.73 40.20
N PRO A 589 -21.58 -6.85 39.46
CA PRO A 589 -21.34 -7.09 38.05
C PRO A 589 -20.42 -8.31 37.88
N PRO A 590 -20.72 -9.22 36.94
CA PRO A 590 -19.84 -10.34 36.65
C PRO A 590 -18.52 -9.83 36.07
N THR A 591 -17.44 -10.56 36.28
CA THR A 591 -16.22 -10.30 35.51
C THR A 591 -16.46 -10.65 34.05
N VAL A 592 -15.72 -10.00 33.14
CA VAL A 592 -15.72 -10.32 31.72
C VAL A 592 -15.48 -11.82 31.50
N GLU A 593 -14.54 -12.41 32.23
CA GLU A 593 -14.19 -13.83 32.07
C GLU A 593 -15.31 -14.77 32.51
N GLN A 594 -16.02 -14.45 33.61
CA GLN A 594 -17.18 -15.23 34.06
C GLN A 594 -18.27 -15.23 32.99
N LEU A 595 -18.57 -14.06 32.43
CA LEU A 595 -19.58 -13.92 31.39
C LEU A 595 -19.13 -14.61 30.09
N ALA A 596 -17.87 -14.44 29.70
CA ALA A 596 -17.28 -15.12 28.55
C ALA A 596 -17.31 -16.64 28.71
N ALA A 597 -17.06 -17.16 29.92
CA ALA A 597 -17.12 -18.59 30.20
C ALA A 597 -18.54 -19.15 30.00
N TRP A 598 -19.55 -18.42 30.49
CA TRP A 598 -20.97 -18.79 30.31
C TRP A 598 -21.42 -18.69 28.86
N ILE A 599 -21.07 -17.60 28.16
CA ILE A 599 -21.31 -17.46 26.72
C ILE A 599 -20.60 -18.61 25.97
N GLY A 600 -19.34 -18.86 26.26
CA GLY A 600 -18.50 -19.83 25.56
C GLY A 600 -18.93 -21.30 25.66
N GLN A 601 -19.92 -21.63 26.49
CA GLN A 601 -20.45 -23.00 26.59
C GLN A 601 -21.07 -23.50 25.28
N LEU A 602 -21.70 -22.60 24.51
CA LEU A 602 -22.37 -22.93 23.24
C LEU A 602 -21.70 -22.33 22.00
N VAL A 603 -20.50 -21.74 22.14
CA VAL A 603 -19.72 -21.24 21.01
C VAL A 603 -18.91 -22.41 20.43
N PRO A 604 -19.00 -22.71 19.12
CA PRO A 604 -18.16 -23.71 18.47
C PRO A 604 -16.67 -23.43 18.69
N GLY A 605 -15.87 -24.50 18.79
CA GLY A 605 -14.41 -24.43 19.00
C GLY A 605 -13.67 -23.87 17.80
#